data_AF-A0A212JIU8-F1
#
_entry.id   AF-A0A212JIU8-F1
#
_cell.length_a   1.000
_cell.length_b   1.000
_cell.length_c   1.000
_cell.angle_alpha   90.00
_cell.angle_beta   90.00
_cell.angle_gamma   90.00
#
_symmetry.space_group_name_H-M   'P 1'
#
loop_
_entity.id
_entity.type
_entity.pdbx_description
1 polymer ?
#
loop_
_entity_poly.entity_id
_entity_poly.type
_entity_poly.pdbx_seq_one_letter_code
_entity_poly.pdbx_strand_id
1 'polypeptide(L)'
;MSLFTLLEMTEKKYSNLVNVIIGILLIILNICWIYFQLRLLYNYNFGNILYLYKIPEWILVLNTICGLIGVLLAVRLIKELNIFRLISNQRIIWKPYTNYAHGF
;
A
#
# COMPACT_ATOMS: atom_id res chain seq x y z
N MET A 1 31.67 12.14 -7.16
CA MET A 1 30.32 12.03 -6.57
C MET A 1 30.06 13.31 -5.77
N SER A 2 29.14 14.19 -6.18
CA SER A 2 28.95 15.48 -5.50
C SER A 2 28.01 15.33 -4.30
N LEU A 3 28.20 16.16 -3.27
CA LEU A 3 27.39 16.14 -2.04
C LEU A 3 25.89 16.30 -2.31
N PHE A 4 25.55 17.08 -3.35
CA PHE A 4 24.21 17.23 -3.90
C PHE A 4 23.59 15.92 -4.38
N THR A 5 24.35 15.09 -5.10
CA THR A 5 23.86 13.79 -5.61
C THR A 5 23.63 12.76 -4.50
N LEU A 6 24.36 12.85 -3.38
CA LEU A 6 24.13 12.00 -2.20
C LEU A 6 22.82 12.37 -1.49
N LEU A 7 22.58 13.68 -1.31
CA LEU A 7 21.35 14.19 -0.71
C LEU A 7 20.11 13.74 -1.49
N GLU A 8 20.11 13.92 -2.80
CA GLU A 8 18.99 13.55 -3.69
C GLU A 8 18.69 12.03 -3.64
N MET A 9 19.73 11.20 -3.54
CA MET A 9 19.56 9.75 -3.37
C MET A 9 18.99 9.37 -2.01
N THR A 10 19.38 10.06 -0.94
CA THR A 10 18.86 9.78 0.42
C THR A 10 17.39 10.14 0.56
N GLU A 11 16.95 11.28 0.03
CA GLU A 11 15.54 11.69 0.08
C GLU A 11 14.63 10.74 -0.71
N LYS A 12 15.06 10.33 -1.91
CA LYS A 12 14.29 9.41 -2.75
C LYS A 12 14.14 8.02 -2.12
N LYS A 13 15.17 7.55 -1.41
CA LYS A 13 15.14 6.29 -0.66
C LYS A 13 14.15 6.37 0.51
N TYR A 14 14.13 7.48 1.24
CA TYR A 14 13.24 7.70 2.37
C TYR A 14 11.77 7.74 1.95
N SER A 15 11.44 8.48 0.89
CA SER A 15 10.07 8.57 0.34
C SER A 15 9.50 7.18 -0.03
N ASN A 16 10.32 6.31 -0.62
CA ASN A 16 9.90 4.95 -0.97
C ASN A 16 9.58 4.08 0.26
N LEU A 17 10.34 4.21 1.35
CA LEU A 17 10.08 3.46 2.58
C LEU A 17 8.75 3.89 3.22
N VAL A 18 8.47 5.20 3.24
CA VAL A 18 7.21 5.75 3.75
C VAL A 18 6.02 5.19 2.96
N ASN A 19 6.12 5.14 1.63
CA ASN A 19 5.03 4.61 0.79
C ASN A 19 4.77 3.10 1.01
N VAL A 20 5.81 2.31 1.28
CA VAL A 20 5.65 0.88 1.63
C VAL A 20 4.95 0.74 2.98
N ILE A 21 5.33 1.53 3.98
CA ILE A 21 4.68 1.53 5.31
C ILE A 21 3.21 1.91 5.18
N ILE A 22 2.89 2.96 4.43
CA ILE A 22 1.51 3.38 4.17
C ILE A 22 0.71 2.26 3.50
N GLY A 23 1.30 1.58 2.50
CA GLY A 23 0.67 0.44 1.84
C GLY A 23 0.34 -0.71 2.79
N ILE A 24 1.27 -1.09 3.67
CA ILE A 24 1.06 -2.13 4.68
C ILE A 24 -0.04 -1.73 5.67
N LEU A 25 -0.01 -0.47 6.12
CA LEU A 25 -1.00 0.06 7.07
C LEU A 25 -2.42 0.06 6.47
N LEU A 26 -2.53 0.39 5.17
CA LEU A 26 -3.76 0.27 4.39
C LEU A 26 -4.27 -1.18 4.30
N ILE A 27 -3.39 -2.16 4.12
CA ILE A 27 -3.78 -3.59 4.11
C ILE A 27 -4.36 -3.97 5.47
N ILE A 28 -3.65 -3.68 6.56
CA ILE A 28 -4.08 -4.02 7.92
C ILE A 28 -5.42 -3.38 8.23
N LEU A 29 -5.57 -2.09 7.93
CA LEU A 29 -6.80 -1.35 8.19
C LEU A 29 -8.00 -1.96 7.44
N ASN A 30 -7.83 -2.30 6.16
CA ASN A 30 -8.91 -2.90 5.37
C ASN A 30 -9.25 -4.33 5.85
N ILE A 31 -8.27 -5.13 6.26
CA ILE A 31 -8.53 -6.46 6.85
C ILE A 31 -9.31 -6.32 8.16
N CYS A 32 -8.91 -5.41 9.04
CA CYS A 32 -9.64 -5.13 10.28
C CYS A 32 -11.08 -4.66 9.99
N TRP A 33 -11.27 -3.83 8.96
CA TRP A 33 -12.58 -3.38 8.53
C TRP A 33 -13.46 -4.55 8.07
N ILE A 34 -12.95 -5.39 7.16
CA ILE A 34 -13.64 -6.60 6.68
C ILE A 34 -14.05 -7.49 7.85
N TYR A 35 -13.11 -7.75 8.78
CA TYR A 35 -13.37 -8.58 9.96
C TYR A 35 -14.50 -7.99 10.82
N PHE A 36 -14.50 -6.67 11.04
CA PHE A 36 -15.55 -6.00 11.80
C PHE A 36 -16.93 -6.16 11.14
N GLN A 37 -17.01 -5.95 9.82
CA GLN A 37 -18.28 -6.10 9.08
C GLN A 37 -18.79 -7.55 9.11
N LEU A 38 -17.91 -8.54 8.91
CA LEU A 38 -18.26 -9.96 8.96
C LEU A 38 -18.70 -10.38 10.37
N ARG A 39 -18.03 -9.89 11.41
CA ARG A 39 -18.42 -10.14 12.81
C ARG A 39 -19.79 -9.53 13.11
N LEU A 40 -20.07 -8.33 12.61
CA LEU A 40 -21.39 -7.70 12.75
C LEU A 40 -22.46 -8.56 12.07
N LEU A 41 -22.21 -9.00 10.84
CA LEU A 41 -23.12 -9.84 10.06
C LEU A 41 -23.41 -11.17 10.76
N TYR A 42 -22.39 -11.79 11.37
CA TYR A 42 -22.56 -13.01 12.16
C TYR A 42 -23.45 -12.75 13.39
N ASN A 43 -23.14 -11.72 14.17
CA ASN A 43 -23.93 -11.41 15.36
C ASN A 43 -25.37 -10.99 15.02
N TYR A 44 -25.61 -10.44 13.82
CA TYR A 44 -26.93 -10.06 13.32
C TYR A 44 -27.82 -11.24 12.93
N ASN A 45 -27.22 -12.40 12.64
CA ASN A 45 -27.92 -13.62 12.23
C ASN A 45 -28.00 -14.67 13.36
N PHE A 46 -26.99 -14.71 14.24
CA PHE A 46 -26.86 -15.73 15.28
C PHE A 46 -26.82 -15.16 16.70
N GLY A 47 -26.74 -13.84 16.85
CA GLY A 47 -26.66 -13.16 18.14
C GLY A 47 -27.95 -12.43 18.51
N ASN A 48 -28.04 -12.02 19.77
CA ASN A 48 -29.24 -11.40 20.35
C ASN A 48 -29.14 -9.87 20.33
N ILE A 49 -28.94 -9.28 19.14
CA ILE A 49 -28.79 -7.83 18.99
C ILE A 49 -30.18 -7.21 18.81
N LEU A 50 -30.46 -6.12 19.54
CA LEU A 50 -31.71 -5.37 19.39
C LEU A 50 -31.85 -4.84 17.96
N TYR A 51 -32.96 -5.20 17.32
CA TYR A 51 -33.27 -4.86 15.92
C TYR A 51 -33.22 -3.35 15.62
N LEU A 52 -33.52 -2.50 16.61
CA LEU A 52 -33.52 -1.04 16.48
C LEU A 52 -32.13 -0.43 16.18
N TYR A 53 -31.04 -1.14 16.46
CA TYR A 53 -29.67 -0.70 16.18
C TYR A 53 -29.03 -1.48 15.01
N LYS A 54 -29.84 -2.24 14.25
CA LYS A 54 -29.35 -3.08 13.16
C LYS A 54 -29.15 -2.24 11.92
N ILE A 55 -27.91 -2.13 11.47
CA ILE A 55 -27.60 -1.60 10.13
C ILE A 55 -28.15 -2.60 9.10
N PRO A 56 -28.74 -2.14 7.99
CA PRO A 56 -29.17 -3.02 6.92
C PRO A 56 -28.05 -3.95 6.45
N GLU A 57 -28.34 -5.25 6.31
CA GLU A 57 -27.33 -6.27 5.98
C GLU A 57 -26.65 -6.03 4.63
N TRP A 58 -27.38 -5.50 3.66
CA TRP A 58 -26.83 -5.13 2.35
C TRP A 58 -25.74 -4.05 2.45
N ILE A 59 -25.80 -3.16 3.45
CA ILE A 59 -24.74 -2.17 3.71
C ILE A 59 -23.47 -2.87 4.24
N LEU A 60 -23.62 -3.86 5.13
CA LEU A 60 -22.49 -4.64 5.64
C LEU A 60 -21.80 -5.40 4.51
N VAL A 61 -22.57 -5.97 3.59
CA VAL A 61 -22.03 -6.65 2.40
C VAL A 61 -21.28 -5.67 1.50
N LEU A 62 -21.84 -4.50 1.21
CA LEU A 62 -21.15 -3.46 0.42
C LEU A 62 -19.86 -2.98 1.09
N ASN A 63 -19.87 -2.77 2.41
CA ASN A 63 -18.67 -2.38 3.16
C ASN A 63 -17.59 -3.47 3.13
N THR A 64 -18.00 -4.74 3.14
CA THR A 64 -17.08 -5.88 3.00
C THR A 64 -16.44 -5.90 1.62
N ILE A 65 -17.24 -5.68 0.56
CA ILE A 65 -16.73 -5.57 -0.82
C ILE A 65 -15.77 -4.37 -0.94
N CYS A 66 -16.12 -3.22 -0.35
CA CYS A 66 -15.27 -2.04 -0.35
C CYS A 66 -13.92 -2.31 0.35
N GLY A 67 -13.93 -3.02 1.48
CA GLY A 67 -12.71 -3.45 2.16
C GLY A 67 -11.83 -4.35 1.28
N LEU A 68 -12.43 -5.29 0.55
CA LEU A 68 -11.69 -6.16 -0.39
C LEU A 68 -11.05 -5.36 -1.52
N ILE A 69 -11.78 -4.40 -2.10
CA ILE A 69 -11.25 -3.48 -3.12
C ILE A 69 -10.08 -2.67 -2.53
N GLY A 70 -10.22 -2.19 -1.28
CA GLY A 70 -9.16 -1.47 -0.57
C GLY A 70 -7.88 -2.31 -0.40
N VAL A 71 -7.99 -3.60 -0.06
CA VAL A 71 -6.84 -4.52 -0.01
C VAL A 71 -6.19 -4.67 -1.38
N LEU A 72 -6.97 -4.86 -2.44
CA LEU A 72 -6.45 -5.01 -3.81
C LEU A 72 -5.67 -3.76 -4.26
N LEU A 73 -6.20 -2.57 -3.98
CA LEU A 73 -5.53 -1.30 -4.28
C LEU A 73 -4.23 -1.16 -3.49
N ALA A 74 -4.22 -1.51 -2.21
CA ALA A 74 -3.02 -1.44 -1.38
C ALA A 74 -1.92 -2.40 -1.85
N VAL A 75 -2.27 -3.62 -2.27
CA VAL A 75 -1.32 -4.58 -2.86
C VAL A 75 -0.75 -4.03 -4.18
N ARG A 76 -1.58 -3.45 -5.03
CA ARG A 76 -1.13 -2.85 -6.29
C ARG A 76 -0.16 -1.69 -6.05
N LEU A 77 -0.44 -0.84 -5.06
CA LEU A 77 0.41 0.29 -4.68
C LEU A 77 1.82 -0.16 -4.26
N ILE A 78 1.92 -1.20 -3.42
CA ILE A 78 3.22 -1.77 -3.01
C ILE A 78 3.96 -2.37 -4.20
N LYS A 79 3.26 -3.04 -5.12
CA LYS A 79 3.87 -3.66 -6.30
C LYS A 79 4.47 -2.64 -7.26
N GLU A 80 3.78 -1.53 -7.52
CA GLU A 80 4.29 -0.48 -8.41
C GLU A 80 5.51 0.25 -7.81
N LEU A 81 5.54 0.46 -6.48
CA LEU A 81 6.70 1.01 -5.78
C LEU A 81 7.96 0.13 -5.93
N ASN A 82 7.79 -1.20 -5.86
CA ASN A 82 8.90 -2.13 -6.05
C ASN A 82 9.47 -2.11 -7.48
N ILE A 83 8.62 -1.98 -8.49
CA ILE A 83 9.04 -1.85 -9.90
C ILE A 83 9.83 -0.55 -10.10
N PHE A 84 9.33 0.56 -9.58
CA PHE A 84 10.02 1.85 -9.67
C PHE A 84 11.38 1.83 -8.98
N ARG A 85 11.49 1.13 -7.83
CA ARG A 85 12.76 0.90 -7.12
C ARG A 85 13.78 0.18 -8.00
N LEU A 86 13.38 -0.90 -8.67
CA LEU A 86 14.26 -1.66 -9.58
C LEU A 86 14.76 -0.82 -10.75
N ILE A 87 13.87 -0.06 -11.39
CA ILE A 87 14.22 0.85 -12.50
C ILE A 87 15.19 1.93 -12.02
N SER A 88 14.95 2.50 -10.83
CA SER A 88 15.83 3.53 -10.26
C SER A 88 17.23 3.01 -9.96
N ASN A 89 17.35 1.78 -9.41
CA ASN A 89 18.63 1.15 -9.12
C ASN A 89 19.41 0.84 -10.40
N GLN A 90 18.77 0.32 -11.44
CA GLN A 90 19.39 0.10 -12.75
C GLN A 90 19.94 1.42 -13.31
N ARG A 91 19.15 2.50 -13.30
CA ARG A 91 19.56 3.80 -13.85
C ARG A 91 20.76 4.43 -13.11
N ILE A 92 20.94 4.15 -11.81
CA ILE A 92 22.10 4.60 -11.03
C ILE A 92 23.36 3.79 -11.38
N ILE A 93 23.23 2.49 -11.66
CA ILE A 93 24.34 1.60 -12.02
C ILE A 93 24.94 1.92 -13.40
N TRP A 94 24.14 2.42 -14.35
CA TRP A 94 24.62 2.77 -15.68
C TRP A 94 25.23 4.18 -15.79
N LYS A 95 24.92 5.10 -14.85
CA LYS A 95 25.52 6.45 -14.81
C LYS A 95 27.05 6.52 -14.64
N PRO A 96 27.74 5.65 -13.88
CA PRO A 96 29.20 5.74 -13.75
C PRO A 96 29.96 5.36 -15.02
N TYR A 97 29.42 4.49 -15.88
CA TYR A 97 30.17 3.98 -17.04
C TYR A 97 30.21 4.94 -18.24
N THR A 98 29.24 5.85 -18.37
CA THR A 98 29.21 6.79 -19.51
C THR A 98 30.22 7.93 -19.38
N ASN A 99 30.69 8.24 -18.16
CA ASN A 99 31.68 9.30 -17.93
C ASN A 99 33.12 8.88 -18.27
N TYR A 100 33.39 7.58 -18.42
CA TYR A 100 34.70 7.08 -18.85
C TYR A 100 34.77 6.79 -20.36
N ALA A 101 33.62 6.83 -21.06
CA ALA A 101 33.54 6.54 -22.50
C ALA A 101 33.87 7.75 -23.39
N HIS A 102 33.98 8.96 -22.82
CA HIS A 102 34.35 10.19 -23.54
C HIS A 102 35.82 10.62 -23.30
N GLY A 103 36.65 9.71 -22.77
CA GLY A 103 38.07 9.95 -22.45
C GLY A 103 39.07 9.28 -23.39
N PHE A 104 38.65 8.85 -24.58
CA PHE A 104 39.50 8.35 -25.66
C PHE A 104 39.23 9.14 -26.94
#